data_AF-A0A0F8YVJ6-F1
#
_entry.id   AF-A0A0F8YVJ6-F1
#
_cell.length_a   1.000
_cell.length_b   1.000
_cell.length_c   1.000
_cell.angle_alpha   90.00
_cell.angle_beta   90.00
_cell.angle_gamma   90.00
#
_symmetry.space_group_name_H-M   'P 1'
#
loop_
_entity.id
_entity.type
_entity.pdbx_description
1 polymer ?
#
loop_
_entity_poly.entity_id
_entity_poly.type
_entity_poly.pdbx_seq_one_letter_code
_entity_poly.pdbx_strand_id
1 'polypeptide(L)'
;YIVRDGKSGNLVAQAKRILGNVEPFYMLGEIFGPGVQDLHYGTQKAFRLFDVYVGPPTRGHYLNDQEIRQFVGDFAPVYELTRVPVLYKGPYSKQIVDELTDGKETVSGDEVNVREGIVITPTVERRDVEIGRVILKSVSEKYLLRRGNTTEYN
;
A
#
# COMPACT_ATOMS: atom_id res chain seq x y z
N TYR A 1 -20.61 4.97 -4.70
CA TYR A 1 -20.68 6.44 -4.85
C TYR A 1 -19.71 6.87 -5.93
N ILE A 2 -20.20 7.42 -7.05
CA ILE A 2 -19.32 7.92 -8.12
C ILE A 2 -19.14 9.42 -7.86
N VAL A 3 -17.94 9.82 -7.43
CA VAL A 3 -17.57 11.22 -7.29
C VAL A 3 -17.32 11.77 -8.71
N ARG A 4 -18.28 12.53 -9.23
CA ARG A 4 -18.07 13.37 -10.42
C ARG A 4 -17.58 14.74 -9.97
N ASP A 5 -16.28 14.83 -9.70
CA ASP A 5 -15.57 16.10 -9.71
C ASP A 5 -14.83 16.23 -11.06
N GLY A 6 -14.64 17.45 -11.56
CA GLY A 6 -14.06 17.78 -12.87
C GLY A 6 -12.64 17.24 -13.10
N LYS A 7 -12.00 16.70 -12.06
CA LYS A 7 -10.71 15.98 -12.11
C LYS A 7 -10.81 14.54 -12.64
N SER A 8 -12.01 13.95 -12.68
CA SER A 8 -12.25 12.56 -13.13
C SER A 8 -11.99 12.36 -14.63
N GLY A 9 -12.25 13.37 -15.46
CA GLY A 9 -11.93 13.34 -16.89
C GLY A 9 -10.43 13.30 -17.18
N ASN A 10 -9.63 13.90 -16.30
CA ASN A 10 -8.16 13.89 -16.41
C ASN A 10 -7.58 12.51 -16.04
N LEU A 11 -8.12 11.87 -14.99
CA LEU A 11 -7.64 10.55 -14.52
C LEU A 11 -7.70 9.49 -15.63
N VAL A 12 -8.85 9.40 -16.30
CA VAL A 12 -9.06 8.43 -17.38
C VAL A 12 -8.14 8.76 -18.56
N ALA A 13 -8.05 10.03 -18.98
CA ALA A 13 -7.20 10.47 -20.09
C ALA A 13 -5.71 10.23 -19.83
N GLN A 14 -5.27 10.42 -18.58
CA GLN A 14 -3.89 10.23 -18.14
C GLN A 14 -3.56 8.74 -18.01
N ALA A 15 -4.48 7.93 -17.49
CA ALA A 15 -4.38 6.48 -17.52
C ALA A 15 -4.29 5.93 -18.95
N LYS A 16 -5.08 6.45 -19.91
CA LYS A 16 -4.96 6.07 -21.34
C LYS A 16 -3.56 6.36 -21.90
N ARG A 17 -2.96 7.48 -21.49
CA ARG A 17 -1.65 7.93 -21.98
C ARG A 17 -0.51 7.04 -21.48
N ILE A 18 -0.62 6.56 -20.25
CA ILE A 18 0.42 5.75 -19.58
C ILE A 18 0.25 4.26 -19.90
N LEU A 19 -0.99 3.78 -20.00
CA LEU A 19 -1.33 2.34 -20.10
C LEU A 19 -1.78 1.89 -21.51
N GLY A 20 -2.01 2.81 -22.46
CA GLY A 20 -2.51 2.47 -23.80
C GLY A 20 -4.04 2.29 -23.87
N ASN A 21 -4.52 1.30 -24.64
CA ASN A 21 -5.95 0.95 -24.65
C ASN A 21 -6.41 0.70 -23.22
N VAL A 22 -7.46 1.39 -22.77
CA VAL A 22 -7.74 1.54 -21.33
C VAL A 22 -8.22 0.24 -20.72
N GLU A 23 -7.27 -0.53 -20.24
CA GLU A 23 -7.56 -1.53 -19.23
C GLU A 23 -7.97 -0.79 -17.93
N PRO A 24 -9.06 -1.24 -17.26
CA PRO A 24 -9.40 -0.68 -15.97
C PRO A 24 -8.25 -0.92 -14.99
N PHE A 25 -8.04 -0.01 -14.05
CA PHE A 25 -7.06 -0.19 -12.99
C PHE A 25 -7.67 0.11 -11.63
N TYR A 26 -7.09 -0.50 -10.59
CA TYR A 26 -7.57 -0.44 -9.23
C TYR A 26 -6.39 -0.07 -8.33
N MET A 27 -6.51 1.04 -7.61
CA MET A 27 -5.55 1.44 -6.59
C MET A 27 -5.95 0.83 -5.25
N LEU A 28 -5.05 0.06 -4.66
CA LEU A 28 -5.22 -0.51 -3.33
C LEU A 28 -4.32 0.22 -2.34
N GLY A 29 -4.89 0.61 -1.22
CA GLY A 29 -4.18 1.39 -0.24
C GLY A 29 -4.93 1.45 1.08
N GLU A 30 -4.25 2.01 2.07
CA GLU A 30 -4.77 2.20 3.41
C GLU A 30 -5.16 3.67 3.61
N ILE A 31 -6.31 3.90 4.24
CA ILE A 31 -6.68 5.23 4.74
C ILE A 31 -6.33 5.24 6.22
N PHE A 32 -5.58 6.23 6.67
CA PHE A 32 -5.22 6.41 8.09
C PHE A 32 -5.48 7.86 8.49
N GLY A 33 -5.60 8.10 9.79
CA GLY A 33 -5.90 9.41 10.34
C GLY A 33 -6.93 9.36 11.47
N PRO A 34 -7.30 10.53 12.02
CA PRO A 34 -8.27 10.63 13.10
C PRO A 34 -9.61 9.94 12.76
N GLY A 35 -10.06 9.06 13.66
CA GLY A 35 -11.33 8.35 13.55
C GLY A 35 -11.36 7.20 12.53
N VAL A 36 -10.20 6.65 12.13
CA VAL A 36 -10.13 5.43 11.29
C VAL A 36 -9.75 4.19 12.10
N GLN A 37 -8.77 4.29 13.01
CA GLN A 37 -8.37 3.25 13.96
C GLN A 37 -8.12 3.87 15.36
N ASP A 38 -8.00 3.05 16.40
CA ASP A 38 -7.73 3.49 17.78
C ASP A 38 -6.40 4.25 17.93
N LEU A 39 -5.45 3.98 17.03
CA LEU A 39 -4.22 4.74 16.89
C LEU A 39 -4.43 5.92 15.96
N HIS A 40 -4.29 7.12 16.52
CA HIS A 40 -4.34 8.35 15.74
C HIS A 40 -2.99 8.53 15.04
N TYR A 41 -3.01 8.51 13.71
CA TYR A 41 -1.86 8.83 12.87
C TYR A 41 -2.05 10.23 12.26
N GLY A 42 -1.27 11.22 12.69
CA GLY A 42 -1.35 12.59 12.19
C GLY A 42 -2.67 13.34 12.50
N THR A 43 -2.82 14.55 11.93
CA THR A 43 -3.96 15.45 12.19
C THR A 43 -5.02 15.47 11.08
N GLN A 44 -4.76 14.80 9.96
CA GLN A 44 -5.66 14.72 8.79
C GLN A 44 -5.74 13.30 8.25
N LYS A 45 -6.88 12.94 7.64
CA LYS A 45 -7.02 11.65 6.93
C LYS A 45 -6.19 11.65 5.66
N ALA A 46 -5.44 10.58 5.43
CA ALA A 46 -4.59 10.43 4.26
C ALA A 46 -4.69 9.00 3.70
N PHE A 47 -4.43 8.88 2.39
CA PHE A 47 -4.36 7.60 1.69
C PHE A 47 -2.89 7.25 1.39
N ARG A 48 -2.53 5.97 1.55
CA ARG A 48 -1.24 5.43 1.11
C ARG A 48 -1.46 4.23 0.22
N LEU A 49 -0.98 4.34 -1.01
CA LEU A 49 -1.02 3.27 -2.00
C LEU A 49 -0.04 2.17 -1.59
N PHE A 50 -0.49 0.91 -1.52
CA PHE A 50 0.42 -0.23 -1.38
C PHE A 50 0.48 -1.11 -2.63
N ASP A 51 -0.54 -1.08 -3.48
CA ASP A 51 -0.60 -1.96 -4.66
C ASP A 51 -1.53 -1.42 -5.76
N VAL A 52 -1.34 -1.92 -6.99
CA VAL A 52 -2.16 -1.54 -8.16
C VAL A 52 -2.43 -2.79 -8.99
N TYR A 53 -3.70 -2.99 -9.35
CA TYR A 53 -4.12 -4.03 -10.28
C TYR A 53 -4.55 -3.41 -11.60
N VAL A 54 -4.04 -3.91 -12.73
CA VAL A 54 -4.35 -3.44 -14.08
C VAL A 54 -5.00 -4.56 -14.87
N GLY A 55 -6.14 -4.28 -15.51
CA GLY A 55 -6.94 -5.24 -16.26
C GLY A 55 -8.28 -5.55 -15.60
N PRO A 56 -9.20 -6.20 -16.33
CA PRO A 56 -10.47 -6.64 -15.76
C PRO A 56 -10.25 -7.61 -14.59
N PRO A 57 -11.16 -7.64 -13.60
CA PRO A 57 -11.08 -8.58 -12.50
C PRO A 57 -10.84 -10.01 -13.00
N THR A 58 -9.99 -10.76 -12.29
CA THR A 58 -9.54 -12.13 -12.58
C THR A 58 -8.69 -12.35 -13.84
N ARG A 59 -8.51 -11.33 -14.70
CA ARG A 59 -7.73 -11.44 -15.95
C ARG A 59 -6.63 -10.37 -16.10
N GLY A 60 -6.56 -9.43 -15.18
CA GLY A 60 -5.46 -8.47 -15.05
C GLY A 60 -4.28 -9.00 -14.24
N HIS A 61 -3.36 -8.10 -13.94
CA HIS A 61 -2.12 -8.35 -13.21
C HIS A 61 -1.86 -7.26 -12.16
N TYR A 62 -1.10 -7.61 -11.14
CA TYR A 62 -0.55 -6.62 -10.21
C TYR A 62 0.70 -6.00 -10.81
N LEU A 63 0.90 -4.71 -10.53
CA LEU A 63 2.11 -4.02 -10.91
C LEU A 63 3.28 -4.46 -10.03
N ASN A 64 4.45 -4.64 -10.64
CA ASN A 64 5.70 -4.89 -9.92
C ASN A 64 6.28 -3.60 -9.30
N ASP A 65 7.39 -3.70 -8.55
CA ASP A 65 7.94 -2.54 -7.84
C ASP A 65 8.35 -1.38 -8.76
N GLN A 66 8.89 -1.68 -9.95
CA GLN A 66 9.25 -0.63 -10.91
C GLN A 66 8.01 0.05 -11.49
N GLU A 67 7.00 -0.74 -11.85
CA GLU A 67 5.75 -0.24 -12.42
C GLU A 67 4.97 0.61 -11.41
N ILE A 68 4.87 0.19 -10.14
CA ILE A 68 4.24 0.99 -9.09
C ILE A 68 5.00 2.31 -8.87
N ARG A 69 6.34 2.30 -8.87
CA ARG A 69 7.12 3.55 -8.75
C ARG A 69 6.84 4.51 -9.89
N GLN A 70 6.78 4.00 -11.12
CA GLN A 70 6.42 4.82 -12.28
C GLN A 70 4.99 5.37 -12.16
N PHE A 71 4.03 4.50 -11.82
CA PHE A 71 2.63 4.88 -11.61
C PHE A 71 2.49 5.99 -10.56
N VAL A 72 3.16 5.87 -9.41
CA VAL A 72 3.15 6.92 -8.38
C VAL A 72 3.79 8.21 -8.90
N GLY A 73 4.92 8.12 -9.61
CA GLY A 73 5.59 9.30 -10.21
C GLY A 73 4.70 10.07 -11.19
N ASP A 74 3.87 9.36 -11.96
CA ASP A 74 2.99 9.97 -12.95
C ASP A 74 1.72 10.58 -12.32
N PHE A 75 1.20 10.01 -11.23
CA PHE A 75 -0.05 10.45 -10.58
C PHE A 75 0.18 11.43 -9.42
N ALA A 76 1.34 11.37 -8.73
CA ALA A 76 1.64 12.21 -7.57
C ALA A 76 1.48 13.73 -7.83
N PRO A 77 1.94 14.30 -8.97
CA PRO A 77 1.81 15.74 -9.22
C PRO A 77 0.37 16.24 -9.35
N VAL A 78 -0.58 15.34 -9.63
CA VAL A 78 -1.99 15.69 -9.90
C VAL A 78 -2.89 15.33 -8.72
N TYR A 79 -2.56 14.25 -8.00
CA TYR A 79 -3.44 13.64 -7.00
C TYR A 79 -2.80 13.51 -5.61
N GLU A 80 -1.62 14.06 -5.38
CA GLU A 80 -0.88 13.96 -4.11
C GLU A 80 -0.71 12.49 -3.65
N LEU A 81 -0.63 11.59 -4.63
CA LEU A 81 -0.58 10.16 -4.40
C LEU A 81 0.76 9.77 -3.77
N THR A 82 0.71 9.19 -2.58
CA THR A 82 1.89 8.71 -1.86
C THR A 82 1.80 7.20 -1.68
N ARG A 83 2.90 6.49 -1.92
CA ARG A 83 3.03 5.05 -1.63
C ARG A 83 3.34 4.82 -0.15
N VAL A 84 2.97 3.67 0.40
CA VAL A 84 3.54 3.18 1.66
C VAL A 84 5.08 3.19 1.61
N PRO A 85 5.75 3.49 2.72
CA PRO A 85 7.21 3.61 2.74
C PRO A 85 7.88 2.26 2.47
N VAL A 86 8.94 2.28 1.65
CA VAL A 86 9.81 1.13 1.44
C VAL A 86 10.90 1.15 2.52
N LEU A 87 10.83 0.20 3.45
CA LEU A 87 11.77 0.10 4.57
C LEU A 87 13.11 -0.54 4.17
N TYR A 88 13.07 -1.48 3.21
CA TYR A 88 14.23 -2.20 2.72
C TYR A 88 13.97 -2.71 1.29
N LYS A 89 15.01 -2.74 0.46
CA LYS A 89 14.99 -3.33 -0.88
C LYS A 89 16.29 -4.10 -1.13
N GLY A 90 16.19 -5.42 -1.23
CA GLY A 90 17.33 -6.32 -1.43
C GLY A 90 16.93 -7.78 -1.27
N PRO A 91 17.90 -8.71 -1.20
CA PRO A 91 17.65 -10.13 -0.99
C PRO A 91 16.83 -10.39 0.29
N TYR A 92 16.00 -11.43 0.26
CA TYR A 92 15.26 -11.85 1.46
C TYR A 92 16.24 -12.29 2.56
N SER A 93 15.98 -11.84 3.78
CA SER A 93 16.65 -12.30 4.99
C SER A 93 15.65 -12.33 6.14
N LYS A 94 15.52 -13.47 6.82
CA LYS A 94 14.65 -13.59 7.99
C LYS A 94 15.07 -12.60 9.09
N GLN A 95 16.38 -12.41 9.27
CA GLN A 95 16.90 -11.45 10.25
C GLN A 95 16.39 -10.03 9.94
N ILE A 96 16.44 -9.58 8.68
CA ILE A 96 15.94 -8.26 8.27
C ILE A 96 14.42 -8.18 8.51
N VAL A 97 13.67 -9.25 8.22
CA VAL A 97 12.23 -9.29 8.50
C VAL A 97 11.96 -9.13 9.98
N ASP A 98 12.64 -9.88 10.85
CA ASP A 98 12.45 -9.80 12.30
C ASP A 98 12.79 -8.40 12.83
N GLU A 99 13.92 -7.82 12.38
CA GLU A 99 14.36 -6.47 12.74
C GLU A 99 13.38 -5.37 12.28
N LEU A 100 12.75 -5.53 11.12
CA LEU A 100 11.83 -4.53 10.58
C LEU A 100 10.38 -4.74 11.02
N THR A 101 10.00 -5.95 11.46
CA THR A 101 8.64 -6.26 11.93
C THR A 101 8.33 -5.44 13.18
N ASP A 102 9.26 -5.43 14.13
CA ASP A 102 9.18 -4.62 15.34
C ASP A 102 9.83 -3.26 15.10
N GLY A 103 9.06 -2.18 15.17
CA GLY A 103 9.62 -0.84 15.00
C GLY A 103 8.59 0.25 15.20
N LYS A 104 9.05 1.49 15.16
CA LYS A 104 8.12 2.63 15.09
C LYS A 104 7.56 2.74 13.68
N GLU A 105 6.33 3.15 13.57
CA GLU A 105 5.69 3.44 12.29
C GLU A 105 6.41 4.59 11.56
N THR A 106 6.41 4.53 10.23
CA THR A 106 7.05 5.53 9.36
C THR A 106 6.06 6.16 8.38
N VAL A 107 4.76 5.91 8.57
CA VAL A 107 3.68 6.35 7.69
C VAL A 107 3.25 7.78 8.00
N SER A 108 3.23 8.18 9.28
CA SER A 108 2.98 9.58 9.68
C SER A 108 4.23 10.45 9.55
N GLY A 109 5.41 9.85 9.66
CA GLY A 109 6.69 10.56 9.75
C GLY A 109 7.08 11.02 11.16
N ASP A 110 6.18 10.87 12.14
CA ASP A 110 6.34 11.36 13.52
C ASP A 110 6.74 10.27 14.52
N GLU A 111 6.93 9.03 14.07
CA GLU A 111 7.36 7.88 14.91
C GLU A 111 6.49 7.63 16.16
N VAL A 112 5.22 8.07 16.15
CA VAL A 112 4.40 8.17 17.38
C VAL A 112 3.93 6.80 17.88
N ASN A 113 3.78 5.83 16.99
CA ASN A 113 3.20 4.52 17.31
C ASN A 113 4.13 3.36 16.91
N VAL A 114 3.98 2.22 17.57
CA VAL A 114 4.56 0.94 17.11
C VAL A 114 3.85 0.56 15.81
N ARG A 115 4.59 0.12 14.79
CA ARG A 115 4.01 -0.40 13.56
C ARG A 115 3.29 -1.73 13.82
N GLU A 116 2.18 -1.97 13.13
CA GLU A 116 1.51 -3.27 13.14
C GLU A 116 2.43 -4.38 12.63
N GLY A 117 3.24 -4.08 11.62
CA GLY A 117 4.17 -5.03 11.02
C GLY A 117 4.72 -4.52 9.70
N ILE A 118 5.10 -5.46 8.84
CA ILE A 118 5.59 -5.20 7.48
C ILE A 118 4.92 -6.12 6.47
N VAL A 119 4.86 -5.65 5.23
CA VAL A 119 4.51 -6.46 4.05
C VAL A 119 5.78 -6.67 3.23
N ILE A 120 5.99 -7.91 2.80
CA ILE A 120 7.14 -8.35 2.00
C ILE A 120 6.61 -8.74 0.62
N THR A 121 7.13 -8.08 -0.41
CA THR A 121 6.80 -8.36 -1.82
C THR A 121 8.08 -8.61 -2.60
N PRO A 122 8.06 -9.47 -3.63
CA PRO A 122 9.15 -9.56 -4.59
C PRO A 122 9.19 -8.28 -5.45
N THR A 123 10.37 -7.94 -5.97
CA THR A 123 10.52 -6.81 -6.90
C THR A 123 9.86 -7.07 -8.24
N VAL A 124 9.76 -8.34 -8.64
CA VAL A 124 9.04 -8.84 -9.81
C VAL A 124 7.89 -9.71 -9.33
N GLU A 125 6.68 -9.37 -9.75
CA GLU A 125 5.48 -10.12 -9.40
C GLU A 125 5.61 -11.60 -9.80
N ARG A 126 5.28 -12.48 -8.86
CA ARG A 126 5.30 -13.93 -9.09
C ARG A 126 4.24 -14.61 -8.26
N ARG A 127 3.89 -15.82 -8.70
CA ARG A 127 3.03 -16.73 -7.96
C ARG A 127 3.80 -17.97 -7.57
N ASP A 128 3.39 -18.53 -6.45
CA ASP A 128 3.82 -19.80 -5.93
C ASP A 128 2.61 -20.75 -5.91
N VAL A 129 2.86 -22.04 -6.08
CA VAL A 129 1.79 -23.05 -6.20
C VAL A 129 1.06 -23.29 -4.88
N GLU A 130 1.71 -23.08 -3.74
CA GLU A 130 1.13 -23.32 -2.42
C GLU A 130 0.47 -22.06 -1.86
N ILE A 131 1.18 -20.91 -1.92
CA ILE A 131 0.72 -19.67 -1.28
C ILE A 131 0.02 -18.70 -2.24
N GLY A 132 -0.03 -19.01 -3.54
CA GLY A 132 -0.65 -18.15 -4.53
C GLY A 132 0.21 -16.92 -4.84
N ARG A 133 -0.33 -15.70 -4.72
CA ARG A 133 0.49 -14.50 -4.96
C ARG A 133 1.53 -14.40 -3.86
N VAL A 134 2.78 -14.17 -4.24
CA VAL A 134 3.87 -14.01 -3.28
C VAL A 134 3.82 -12.61 -2.71
N ILE A 135 3.02 -12.46 -1.67
CA ILE A 135 2.91 -11.25 -0.85
C ILE A 135 2.60 -11.72 0.57
N LEU A 136 3.53 -11.46 1.49
CA LEU A 136 3.46 -12.00 2.84
C LEU A 136 3.53 -10.87 3.85
N LYS A 137 2.87 -11.04 4.99
CA LYS A 137 2.96 -10.09 6.11
C LYS A 137 3.67 -10.72 7.30
N SER A 138 4.44 -9.90 8.00
CA SER A 138 4.99 -10.22 9.31
C SER A 138 4.45 -9.21 10.30
N VAL A 139 3.70 -9.67 11.30
CA VAL A 139 2.95 -8.84 12.26
C VAL A 139 3.71 -8.81 13.58
N SER A 140 3.86 -7.63 14.18
CA SER A 140 4.55 -7.42 15.44
C SER A 140 3.75 -7.99 16.62
N GLU A 141 4.38 -8.88 17.39
CA GLU A 141 3.80 -9.36 18.65
C GLU A 141 3.57 -8.22 19.64
N LYS A 142 4.45 -7.21 19.66
CA LYS A 142 4.31 -6.03 20.53
C LYS A 142 3.06 -5.22 20.19
N TYR A 143 2.70 -5.16 18.91
CA TYR A 143 1.46 -4.54 18.47
C TYR A 143 0.25 -5.35 18.94
N LEU A 144 0.24 -6.66 18.71
CA LEU A 144 -0.85 -7.56 19.12
C LEU A 144 -1.07 -7.59 20.64
N LEU A 145 0.00 -7.47 21.42
CA LEU A 145 -0.04 -7.51 22.89
C LEU A 145 -0.34 -6.15 23.54
N ARG A 146 -0.55 -5.09 22.75
CA ARG A 146 -0.97 -3.78 23.26
C ARG A 146 -2.36 -3.90 23.88
N ARG A 147 -2.46 -3.81 25.20
CA ARG A 147 -3.74 -3.78 25.92
C ARG A 147 -4.50 -2.47 25.68
N GLY A 148 -5.71 -2.59 25.15
CA GLY A 148 -6.72 -1.53 24.95
C GLY A 148 -7.67 -2.00 23.86
N ASN A 149 -8.98 -1.69 23.92
CA ASN A 149 -10.00 -2.15 22.97
C ASN A 149 -9.49 -2.08 21.51
N THR A 150 -9.03 -3.19 20.96
CA THR A 150 -8.50 -3.28 19.60
C THR A 150 -9.66 -3.52 18.65
N THR A 151 -9.91 -2.57 17.75
CA THR A 151 -11.01 -2.62 16.78
C THR A 151 -10.75 -3.51 15.55
N GLU A 152 -9.72 -4.35 15.58
CA GLU A 152 -9.40 -5.25 14.46
C GLU A 152 -10.32 -6.47 14.45
N TYR A 153 -11.22 -6.51 13.46
CA TYR A 153 -12.07 -7.66 13.18
C TYR A 153 -11.25 -8.70 12.40
N ASN A 154 -11.12 -9.91 12.96
CA ASN A 154 -10.68 -11.12 12.24
C ASN A 154 -11.81 -11.68 11.37
#